data_AF-A0A925HVP1-F1
#
_entry.id   AF-A0A925HVP1-F1
#
_cell.length_a   1.000
_cell.length_b   1.000
_cell.length_c   1.000
_cell.angle_alpha   90.00
_cell.angle_beta   90.00
_cell.angle_gamma   90.00
#
_symmetry.space_group_name_H-M   'P 1'
#
loop_
_entity.id
_entity.type
_entity.pdbx_description
1 polymer ?
#
loop_
_entity_poly.entity_id
_entity_poly.type
_entity_poly.pdbx_seq_one_letter_code
_entity_poly.pdbx_strand_id
1 'polypeptide(L)'
;MSIQPNQAFSEKEKNPLASLDEWEEAVLERYPEPDVPAKSKEEYRNYADPARDTVREFYRFNHTHQTYDFVQAKKSDYLRFDKKQMPVWNAFDFLNQLVDDSDPDTDLDQFQHLLQTSEAIRRDGHPDWMVLTGLMHDMGKVLCLFGEPQWAVVGDTFPVGCQYSDKIVYPEYFAENPDYNKPEFNSKLGVYKEGCGLRNIDMSWGHDEYVYQMMKDHLPEEGLYMLRYHSFYSWHREGEYSYLLDDHDREMLKWVKLFNPYDLYSKNPTPPVWSELKPYYEDLVA
;
A
#
# COMPACT_ATOMS: atom_id res chain seq x y z
N MET A 1 -3.01 11.81 -24.59
CA MET A 1 -4.40 11.33 -24.74
C MET A 1 -4.96 11.24 -23.33
N SER A 2 -5.92 12.11 -23.00
CA SER A 2 -6.69 12.06 -21.77
C SER A 2 -7.35 10.68 -21.66
N ILE A 3 -7.19 10.01 -20.53
CA ILE A 3 -7.88 8.75 -20.22
C ILE A 3 -9.37 9.01 -20.47
N GLN A 4 -9.98 8.26 -21.39
CA GLN A 4 -11.43 8.32 -21.52
C GLN A 4 -12.01 7.75 -20.23
N PRO A 5 -12.99 8.42 -19.59
CA PRO A 5 -13.51 8.05 -18.27
C PRO A 5 -14.17 6.65 -18.19
N ASN A 6 -14.08 5.83 -19.24
CA ASN A 6 -14.73 4.53 -19.41
C ASN A 6 -13.85 3.52 -20.18
N GLN A 7 -12.51 3.53 -20.02
CA GLN A 7 -11.74 2.38 -20.49
C GLN A 7 -12.09 1.16 -19.63
N ALA A 8 -12.94 0.28 -20.17
CA ALA A 8 -13.34 -0.95 -19.49
C ALA A 8 -12.16 -1.92 -19.53
N PHE A 9 -11.48 -2.06 -18.39
CA PHE A 9 -10.50 -3.12 -18.16
C PHE A 9 -11.21 -4.47 -18.13
N SER A 10 -10.63 -5.48 -18.77
CA SER A 10 -11.04 -6.87 -18.59
C SER A 10 -10.74 -7.34 -17.16
N GLU A 11 -11.39 -8.42 -16.71
CA GLU A 11 -11.17 -8.93 -15.35
C GLU A 11 -9.70 -9.28 -15.07
N LYS A 12 -8.98 -9.81 -16.06
CA LYS A 12 -7.54 -10.09 -15.95
C LYS A 12 -6.69 -8.82 -15.84
N GLU A 13 -7.13 -7.72 -16.43
CA GLU A 13 -6.42 -6.42 -16.32
C GLU A 13 -6.75 -5.71 -15.00
N LYS A 14 -7.93 -5.96 -14.43
CA LYS A 14 -8.29 -5.46 -13.10
C LYS A 14 -7.59 -6.22 -11.99
N ASN A 15 -7.55 -7.54 -12.12
CA ASN A 15 -7.02 -8.48 -11.14
C ASN A 15 -5.93 -9.35 -11.80
N PRO A 16 -4.76 -8.75 -12.11
CA PRO A 16 -3.66 -9.49 -12.71
C PRO A 16 -2.98 -10.44 -11.72
N LEU A 17 -3.09 -10.19 -10.42
CA LEU A 17 -2.67 -11.12 -9.37
C LEU A 17 -3.70 -12.23 -9.21
N ALA A 18 -3.24 -13.45 -8.93
CA ALA A 18 -4.13 -14.52 -8.52
C ALA A 18 -4.71 -14.19 -7.13
N SER A 19 -3.84 -13.91 -6.15
CA SER A 19 -4.20 -13.45 -4.80
C SER A 19 -3.41 -12.21 -4.39
N LEU A 20 -3.87 -11.51 -3.34
CA LEU A 20 -3.07 -10.44 -2.73
C LEU A 20 -1.78 -10.97 -2.09
N ASP A 21 -1.77 -12.24 -1.65
CA ASP A 21 -0.57 -12.88 -1.12
C ASP A 21 0.55 -12.94 -2.17
N GLU A 22 0.24 -13.02 -3.47
CA GLU A 22 1.28 -12.96 -4.51
C GLU A 22 2.08 -11.65 -4.46
N TRP A 23 1.41 -10.52 -4.17
CA TRP A 23 2.08 -9.25 -3.99
C TRP A 23 2.87 -9.22 -2.69
N GLU A 24 2.27 -9.65 -1.57
CA GLU A 24 2.91 -9.65 -0.26
C GLU A 24 4.18 -10.53 -0.24
N GLU A 25 4.13 -11.71 -0.86
CA GLU A 25 5.29 -12.58 -1.05
C GLU A 25 6.37 -11.91 -1.90
N ALA A 26 6.00 -11.24 -3.00
CA ALA A 26 6.96 -10.54 -3.85
C ALA A 26 7.65 -9.37 -3.11
N VAL A 27 6.92 -8.66 -2.24
CA VAL A 27 7.49 -7.61 -1.38
C VAL A 27 8.48 -8.21 -0.38
N LEU A 28 8.13 -9.34 0.25
CA LEU A 28 9.01 -10.07 1.17
C LEU A 28 10.28 -10.59 0.50
N GLU A 29 10.18 -11.12 -0.72
CA GLU A 29 11.37 -11.52 -1.46
C GLU A 29 12.29 -10.31 -1.69
N ARG A 30 11.71 -9.16 -2.08
CA ARG A 30 12.46 -7.95 -2.44
C ARG A 30 13.11 -7.31 -1.23
N TYR A 31 12.41 -7.30 -0.10
CA TYR A 31 12.85 -6.75 1.17
C TYR A 31 12.84 -7.86 2.22
N PRO A 32 13.84 -8.74 2.24
CA PRO A 32 13.93 -9.80 3.23
C PRO A 32 14.24 -9.22 4.62
N GLU A 33 13.98 -10.03 5.65
CA GLU A 33 14.33 -9.67 7.03
C GLU A 33 15.80 -9.21 7.16
N PRO A 34 16.12 -8.28 8.08
CA PRO A 34 17.47 -7.74 8.24
C PRO A 34 18.58 -8.78 8.38
N ASP A 35 18.27 -9.96 8.93
CA ASP A 35 19.20 -11.06 9.18
C ASP A 35 19.11 -12.20 8.14
N VAL A 36 18.24 -12.05 7.13
CA VAL A 36 18.13 -12.96 5.99
C VAL A 36 18.87 -12.32 4.80
N PRO A 37 19.87 -13.00 4.21
CA PRO A 37 20.61 -12.44 3.08
C PRO A 37 19.66 -12.10 1.92
N ALA A 38 19.70 -10.85 1.46
CA ALA A 38 19.04 -10.49 0.21
C ALA A 38 19.58 -11.31 -0.95
N LYS A 39 18.67 -12.01 -1.65
CA LYS A 39 18.99 -12.67 -2.93
C LYS A 39 19.67 -11.63 -3.83
N SER A 40 20.76 -12.04 -4.47
CA SER A 40 21.59 -11.13 -5.25
C SER A 40 20.81 -10.51 -6.42
N LYS A 41 21.16 -9.28 -6.85
CA LYS A 41 20.55 -8.64 -8.04
C LYS A 41 20.62 -9.49 -9.30
N GLU A 42 21.53 -10.46 -9.36
CA GLU A 42 21.74 -11.39 -10.48
C GLU A 42 20.71 -12.52 -10.46
N GLU A 43 20.25 -12.96 -9.28
CA GLU A 43 19.13 -13.92 -9.14
C GLU A 43 17.78 -13.26 -9.47
N TYR A 44 17.64 -11.96 -9.19
CA TYR A 44 16.46 -11.16 -9.55
C TYR A 44 16.32 -10.84 -11.03
N ARG A 45 17.41 -10.93 -11.80
CA ARG A 45 17.45 -10.63 -13.25
C ARG A 45 17.47 -11.90 -14.10
N ASN A 46 16.89 -12.99 -13.60
CA ASN A 46 16.70 -14.18 -14.43
C ASN A 46 15.48 -14.00 -15.35
N TYR A 47 15.66 -13.25 -16.43
CA TYR A 47 14.64 -13.07 -17.49
C TYR A 47 14.42 -14.33 -18.35
N ALA A 48 15.12 -15.43 -18.07
CA ALA A 48 14.94 -16.69 -18.79
C ALA A 48 13.78 -17.53 -18.22
N ASP A 49 13.37 -17.29 -16.96
CA ASP A 49 12.30 -18.06 -16.29
C ASP A 49 11.73 -17.27 -15.07
N PRO A 50 10.81 -16.30 -15.26
CA PRO A 50 10.22 -15.57 -14.15
C PRO A 50 9.31 -16.48 -13.30
N ALA A 51 9.45 -16.43 -11.97
CA ALA A 51 8.68 -17.30 -11.07
C ALA A 51 7.16 -17.05 -11.13
N ARG A 52 6.72 -15.80 -11.40
CA ARG A 52 5.29 -15.44 -11.56
C ARG A 52 5.12 -14.21 -12.48
N ASP A 53 4.44 -14.38 -13.62
CA ASP A 53 4.16 -13.29 -14.58
C ASP A 53 3.09 -12.29 -14.08
N THR A 54 2.29 -12.68 -13.08
CA THR A 54 1.15 -11.92 -12.54
C THR A 54 1.58 -10.62 -11.85
N VAL A 55 2.61 -10.66 -10.99
CA VAL A 55 3.14 -9.48 -10.27
C VAL A 55 3.77 -8.46 -11.23
N ARG A 56 4.41 -8.94 -12.31
CA ARG A 56 4.97 -8.05 -13.34
C ARG A 56 3.87 -7.32 -14.10
N GLU A 57 2.82 -8.04 -14.52
CA GLU A 57 1.68 -7.42 -15.18
C GLU A 57 0.92 -6.48 -14.22
N PHE A 58 0.78 -6.85 -12.95
CA PHE A 58 0.24 -5.96 -11.91
C PHE A 58 0.95 -4.61 -11.88
N TYR A 59 2.27 -4.61 -11.75
CA TYR A 59 3.04 -3.36 -11.73
C TYR A 59 3.07 -2.66 -13.09
N ARG A 60 2.99 -3.40 -14.20
CA ARG A 60 2.82 -2.78 -15.53
C ARG A 60 1.53 -1.98 -15.59
N PHE A 61 0.39 -2.52 -15.14
CA PHE A 61 -0.88 -1.79 -15.10
C PHE A 61 -0.84 -0.63 -14.09
N ASN A 62 -0.30 -0.86 -12.89
CA ASN A 62 -0.15 0.17 -11.88
C ASN A 62 0.64 1.37 -12.44
N HIS A 63 1.84 1.15 -12.93
CA HIS A 63 2.70 2.21 -13.44
C HIS A 63 2.16 2.85 -14.72
N THR A 64 1.41 2.13 -15.54
CA THR A 64 0.80 2.69 -16.78
C THR A 64 -0.37 3.64 -16.47
N HIS A 65 -1.17 3.33 -15.45
CA HIS A 65 -2.47 3.99 -15.24
C HIS A 65 -2.54 4.93 -14.04
N GLN A 66 -1.62 4.84 -13.08
CA GLN A 66 -1.46 5.80 -11.99
C GLN A 66 -0.90 7.13 -12.54
N THR A 67 -1.78 7.93 -13.12
CA THR A 67 -1.50 9.29 -13.61
C THR A 67 -1.95 10.32 -12.57
N TYR A 68 -1.41 11.54 -12.66
CA TYR A 68 -1.83 12.67 -11.83
C TYR A 68 -3.35 12.89 -11.90
N ASP A 69 -3.92 12.89 -13.12
CA ASP A 69 -5.36 13.07 -13.32
C ASP A 69 -6.19 11.91 -12.73
N PHE A 70 -5.70 10.67 -12.85
CA PHE A 70 -6.34 9.50 -12.25
C PHE A 70 -6.38 9.62 -10.72
N VAL A 71 -5.26 9.97 -10.09
CA VAL A 71 -5.17 10.14 -8.64
C VAL A 71 -6.13 11.23 -8.15
N GLN A 72 -6.17 12.38 -8.82
CA GLN A 72 -7.10 13.46 -8.46
C GLN A 72 -8.57 13.00 -8.59
N ALA A 73 -8.90 12.25 -9.64
CA ALA A 73 -10.24 11.71 -9.83
C ALA A 73 -10.63 10.72 -8.72
N LYS A 74 -9.72 9.82 -8.33
CA LYS A 74 -9.98 8.86 -7.24
C LYS A 74 -10.12 9.53 -5.88
N LYS A 75 -9.28 10.52 -5.57
CA LYS A 75 -9.42 11.35 -4.36
C LYS A 75 -10.80 12.04 -4.33
N SER A 76 -11.20 12.66 -5.43
CA SER A 76 -12.52 13.30 -5.56
C SER A 76 -13.69 12.31 -5.40
N ASP A 77 -13.51 11.06 -5.82
CA ASP A 77 -14.54 10.02 -5.72
C ASP A 77 -14.65 9.40 -4.32
N TYR A 78 -13.54 8.88 -3.79
CA TYR A 78 -13.55 8.04 -2.60
C TYR A 78 -13.46 8.82 -1.28
N LEU A 79 -12.87 10.02 -1.28
CA LEU A 79 -12.76 10.83 -0.06
C LEU A 79 -14.06 11.55 0.33
N ARG A 80 -15.15 11.31 -0.41
CA ARG A 80 -16.51 11.67 0.01
C ARG A 80 -17.08 10.66 1.02
N PHE A 81 -16.49 9.47 1.11
CA PHE A 81 -16.91 8.38 2.01
C PHE A 81 -18.40 7.99 1.86
N ASP A 82 -18.91 8.02 0.63
CA ASP A 82 -20.33 7.79 0.30
C ASP A 82 -20.61 6.39 -0.31
N LYS A 83 -19.61 5.50 -0.34
CA LYS A 83 -19.72 4.16 -0.94
C LYS A 83 -20.54 3.19 -0.09
N LYS A 84 -20.30 3.16 1.22
CA LYS A 84 -20.98 2.27 2.17
C LYS A 84 -20.76 2.74 3.61
N GLN A 85 -21.79 2.65 4.45
CA GLN A 85 -21.68 2.90 5.90
C GLN A 85 -21.90 1.59 6.65
N MET A 86 -21.00 1.26 7.59
CA MET A 86 -21.12 0.08 8.45
C MET A 86 -20.35 0.26 9.76
N PRO A 87 -20.71 -0.46 10.83
CA PRO A 87 -19.87 -0.59 12.01
C PRO A 87 -18.49 -1.16 11.65
N VAL A 88 -17.44 -0.75 12.36
CA VAL A 88 -16.05 -1.17 12.13
C VAL A 88 -15.87 -2.69 12.10
N TRP A 89 -16.52 -3.44 12.99
CA TRP A 89 -16.47 -4.91 12.99
C TRP A 89 -17.04 -5.52 11.71
N ASN A 90 -18.12 -4.94 11.18
CA ASN A 90 -18.68 -5.34 9.91
C ASN A 90 -17.76 -4.94 8.73
N ALA A 91 -16.87 -3.95 8.92
CA ALA A 91 -15.88 -3.57 7.91
C ALA A 91 -14.76 -4.60 7.80
N PHE A 92 -14.34 -5.22 8.90
CA PHE A 92 -13.43 -6.38 8.85
C PHE A 92 -14.10 -7.57 8.16
N ASP A 93 -15.36 -7.88 8.50
CA ASP A 93 -16.13 -8.92 7.79
C ASP A 93 -16.29 -8.61 6.31
N PHE A 94 -16.45 -7.33 5.96
CA PHE A 94 -16.53 -6.91 4.57
C PHE A 94 -15.19 -7.11 3.87
N LEU A 95 -14.07 -6.68 4.48
CA LEU A 95 -12.72 -6.88 3.94
C LEU A 95 -12.40 -8.36 3.71
N ASN A 96 -12.87 -9.26 4.58
CA ASN A 96 -12.73 -10.71 4.40
C ASN A 96 -13.48 -11.28 3.17
N GLN A 97 -14.27 -10.48 2.44
CA GLN A 97 -14.80 -10.86 1.13
C GLN A 97 -13.76 -10.72 0.01
N LEU A 98 -12.60 -10.10 0.31
CA LEU A 98 -11.47 -9.96 -0.58
C LEU A 98 -10.58 -11.22 -0.54
N VAL A 99 -11.22 -12.40 -0.68
CA VAL A 99 -10.55 -13.70 -0.75
C VAL A 99 -10.45 -14.13 -2.22
N ASP A 100 -9.32 -14.73 -2.56
CA ASP A 100 -9.01 -15.24 -3.90
C ASP A 100 -9.93 -16.42 -4.28
N ASP A 101 -10.55 -16.34 -5.47
CA ASP A 101 -11.36 -17.42 -6.06
C ASP A 101 -10.50 -18.59 -6.62
N SER A 102 -9.17 -18.44 -6.65
CA SER A 102 -8.23 -19.36 -7.31
C SER A 102 -7.44 -20.29 -6.38
N ASP A 103 -7.39 -20.00 -5.08
CA ASP A 103 -6.67 -20.79 -4.08
C ASP A 103 -7.61 -21.29 -2.97
N PRO A 104 -8.04 -22.57 -3.01
CA PRO A 104 -8.90 -23.15 -1.97
C PRO A 104 -8.15 -23.47 -0.66
N ASP A 105 -6.84 -23.22 -0.57
CA ASP A 105 -5.98 -23.69 0.51
C ASP A 105 -5.23 -22.57 1.29
N THR A 106 -5.47 -21.27 1.00
CA THR A 106 -4.93 -20.13 1.78
C THR A 106 -5.96 -19.57 2.77
N ASP A 107 -6.04 -20.22 3.94
CA ASP A 107 -6.96 -19.94 5.06
C ASP A 107 -6.59 -18.70 5.93
N LEU A 108 -5.81 -17.72 5.44
CA LEU A 108 -5.58 -16.48 6.19
C LEU A 108 -6.45 -15.36 5.65
N ASP A 109 -7.59 -15.17 6.32
CA ASP A 109 -8.48 -14.05 6.08
C ASP A 109 -7.74 -12.70 6.25
N GLN A 110 -8.13 -11.66 5.49
CA GLN A 110 -7.47 -10.34 5.57
C GLN A 110 -7.47 -9.79 7.01
N PHE A 111 -8.48 -10.13 7.80
CA PHE A 111 -8.53 -9.80 9.22
C PHE A 111 -7.43 -10.49 10.06
N GLN A 112 -7.01 -11.71 9.73
CA GLN A 112 -5.90 -12.41 10.37
C GLN A 112 -4.58 -11.70 10.11
N HIS A 113 -4.35 -11.19 8.89
CA HIS A 113 -3.16 -10.36 8.59
C HIS A 113 -3.12 -9.10 9.47
N LEU A 114 -4.25 -8.39 9.54
CA LEU A 114 -4.39 -7.21 10.40
C LEU A 114 -4.15 -7.56 11.88
N LEU A 115 -4.71 -8.69 12.33
CA LEU A 115 -4.59 -9.17 13.70
C LEU A 115 -3.17 -9.65 14.04
N GLN A 116 -2.47 -10.29 13.10
CA GLN A 116 -1.07 -10.69 13.24
C GLN A 116 -0.16 -9.47 13.38
N THR A 117 -0.37 -8.46 12.54
CA THR A 117 0.36 -7.20 12.59
C THR A 117 0.14 -6.50 13.94
N SER A 118 -1.12 -6.33 14.35
CA SER A 118 -1.45 -5.66 15.61
C SER A 118 -0.99 -6.45 16.84
N GLU A 119 -1.08 -7.77 16.84
CA GLU A 119 -0.57 -8.60 17.95
C GLU A 119 0.95 -8.58 18.04
N ALA A 120 1.67 -8.54 16.92
CA ALA A 120 3.12 -8.42 16.93
C ALA A 120 3.55 -7.08 17.58
N ILE A 121 2.88 -5.98 17.21
CA ILE A 121 3.07 -4.67 17.82
C ILE A 121 2.75 -4.70 19.33
N ARG A 122 1.63 -5.31 19.71
CA ARG A 122 1.18 -5.41 21.11
C ARG A 122 2.14 -6.23 21.96
N ARG A 123 2.64 -7.36 21.43
CA ARG A 123 3.60 -8.24 22.11
C ARG A 123 4.94 -7.55 22.40
N ASP A 124 5.35 -6.64 21.54
CA ASP A 124 6.56 -5.84 21.73
C ASP A 124 6.37 -4.67 22.70
N GLY A 125 5.15 -4.51 23.24
CA GLY A 125 4.84 -3.54 24.30
C GLY A 125 4.66 -2.10 23.80
N HIS A 126 4.34 -1.93 22.51
CA HIS A 126 4.03 -0.61 21.96
C HIS A 126 2.67 -0.07 22.46
N PRO A 127 2.45 1.25 22.40
CA PRO A 127 1.18 1.85 22.84
C PRO A 127 -0.04 1.40 22.03
N ASP A 128 -1.21 1.45 22.65
CA ASP A 128 -2.50 1.05 22.05
C ASP A 128 -2.78 1.75 20.70
N TRP A 129 -2.44 3.03 20.55
CA TRP A 129 -2.63 3.74 19.27
C TRP A 129 -1.81 3.13 18.12
N MET A 130 -0.65 2.53 18.41
CA MET A 130 0.18 1.85 17.41
C MET A 130 -0.38 0.46 17.12
N VAL A 131 -0.93 -0.23 18.12
CA VAL A 131 -1.67 -1.49 17.93
C VAL A 131 -2.90 -1.25 17.03
N LEU A 132 -3.65 -0.18 17.27
CA LEU A 132 -4.77 0.22 16.42
C LEU A 132 -4.32 0.59 15.01
N THR A 133 -3.15 1.22 14.87
CA THR A 133 -2.56 1.50 13.55
C THR A 133 -2.29 0.20 12.79
N GLY A 134 -1.70 -0.81 13.45
CA GLY A 134 -1.51 -2.15 12.87
C GLY A 134 -2.82 -2.84 12.48
N LEU A 135 -3.85 -2.73 13.31
CA LEU A 135 -5.16 -3.30 13.01
C LEU A 135 -5.84 -2.63 11.80
N MET A 136 -5.55 -1.35 11.56
CA MET A 136 -6.23 -0.57 10.53
C MET A 136 -5.43 -0.40 9.23
N HIS A 137 -4.12 -0.69 9.21
CA HIS A 137 -3.23 -0.30 8.10
C HIS A 137 -3.71 -0.69 6.70
N ASP A 138 -4.24 -1.89 6.57
CA ASP A 138 -4.70 -2.45 5.31
C ASP A 138 -6.21 -2.35 5.09
N MET A 139 -6.94 -1.69 5.99
CA MET A 139 -8.39 -1.50 5.84
C MET A 139 -8.79 -0.72 4.58
N GLY A 140 -7.84 0.00 3.96
CA GLY A 140 -8.07 0.64 2.68
C GLY A 140 -8.25 -0.34 1.51
N LYS A 141 -7.87 -1.61 1.66
CA LYS A 141 -8.05 -2.66 0.65
C LYS A 141 -9.52 -2.93 0.30
N VAL A 142 -10.47 -2.47 1.12
CA VAL A 142 -11.92 -2.49 0.79
C VAL A 142 -12.28 -1.77 -0.51
N LEU A 143 -11.41 -0.90 -1.03
CA LEU A 143 -11.56 -0.30 -2.35
C LEU A 143 -11.72 -1.34 -3.47
N CYS A 144 -11.04 -2.50 -3.37
CA CYS A 144 -11.22 -3.61 -4.31
C CYS A 144 -12.68 -4.09 -4.34
N LEU A 145 -13.32 -4.15 -3.17
CA LEU A 145 -14.72 -4.57 -3.01
C LEU A 145 -15.72 -3.50 -3.49
N PHE A 146 -15.26 -2.27 -3.69
CA PHE A 146 -16.03 -1.21 -4.37
C PHE A 146 -15.83 -1.21 -5.89
N GLY A 147 -15.11 -2.20 -6.43
CA GLY A 147 -14.90 -2.40 -7.86
C GLY A 147 -13.64 -1.75 -8.42
N GLU A 148 -12.74 -1.26 -7.56
CA GLU A 148 -11.41 -0.83 -8.00
C GLU A 148 -10.57 -2.04 -8.43
N PRO A 149 -9.77 -1.91 -9.50
CA PRO A 149 -8.79 -2.93 -9.83
C PRO A 149 -7.69 -2.97 -8.75
N GLN A 150 -7.11 -4.14 -8.51
CA GLN A 150 -6.07 -4.33 -7.48
C GLN A 150 -4.90 -3.35 -7.64
N TRP A 151 -4.47 -3.07 -8.88
CA TRP A 151 -3.38 -2.14 -9.16
C TRP A 151 -3.67 -0.68 -8.77
N ALA A 152 -4.93 -0.32 -8.53
CA ALA A 152 -5.36 0.98 -8.03
C ALA A 152 -5.59 1.00 -6.50
N VAL A 153 -5.27 -0.10 -5.80
CA VAL A 153 -5.56 -0.27 -4.38
C VAL A 153 -4.32 -0.70 -3.61
N VAL A 154 -3.66 -1.78 -4.01
CA VAL A 154 -2.45 -2.31 -3.36
C VAL A 154 -1.19 -1.91 -4.14
N GLY A 155 -0.01 -2.31 -3.66
CA GLY A 155 1.26 -2.05 -4.33
C GLY A 155 2.12 -0.97 -3.67
N ASP A 156 3.43 -1.01 -3.93
CA ASP A 156 4.36 0.06 -3.57
C ASP A 156 3.85 1.40 -4.16
N THR A 157 3.81 2.45 -3.33
CA THR A 157 3.35 3.77 -3.75
C THR A 157 4.49 4.65 -4.25
N PHE A 158 4.15 5.69 -5.02
CA PHE A 158 5.10 6.68 -5.51
C PHE A 158 4.43 8.04 -5.78
N PRO A 159 5.19 9.16 -5.79
CA PRO A 159 4.64 10.45 -6.17
C PRO A 159 4.23 10.48 -7.65
N VAL A 160 3.02 10.94 -7.93
CA VAL A 160 2.58 11.31 -9.28
C VAL A 160 2.83 12.80 -9.52
N GLY A 161 2.89 13.25 -10.77
CA GLY A 161 3.06 14.68 -11.09
C GLY A 161 4.48 15.22 -10.96
N CYS A 162 5.48 14.36 -10.73
CA CYS A 162 6.91 14.66 -10.86
C CYS A 162 7.67 13.46 -11.44
N GLN A 163 8.97 13.63 -11.67
CA GLN A 163 9.81 12.57 -12.21
C GLN A 163 9.83 11.34 -11.30
N TYR A 164 9.59 10.16 -11.90
CA TYR A 164 9.69 8.87 -11.22
C TYR A 164 11.15 8.48 -10.94
N SER A 165 11.42 8.00 -9.72
CA SER A 165 12.71 7.44 -9.34
C SER A 165 12.96 6.05 -9.96
N ASP A 166 14.23 5.76 -10.27
CA ASP A 166 14.67 4.45 -10.76
C ASP A 166 14.74 3.36 -9.66
N LYS A 167 14.40 3.73 -8.41
CA LYS A 167 14.29 2.80 -7.27
C LYS A 167 12.89 2.26 -7.06
N ILE A 168 11.88 2.85 -7.68
CA ILE A 168 10.54 2.25 -7.72
C ILE A 168 10.67 0.88 -8.36
N VAL A 169 9.87 -0.09 -7.89
CA VAL A 169 9.80 -1.42 -8.50
C VAL A 169 9.45 -1.31 -10.00
N TYR A 170 10.05 -2.15 -10.85
CA TYR A 170 9.88 -2.14 -12.33
C TYR A 170 9.72 -0.74 -12.97
N PRO A 171 10.68 0.17 -12.80
CA PRO A 171 10.55 1.55 -13.24
C PRO A 171 10.51 1.68 -14.78
N GLU A 172 10.92 0.65 -15.52
CA GLU A 172 10.81 0.59 -16.97
C GLU A 172 9.37 0.71 -17.48
N TYR A 173 8.37 0.25 -16.72
CA TYR A 173 6.96 0.32 -17.12
C TYR A 173 6.40 1.74 -17.12
N PHE A 174 7.05 2.70 -16.44
CA PHE A 174 6.64 4.09 -16.52
C PHE A 174 6.76 4.66 -17.94
N ALA A 175 7.54 4.06 -18.84
CA ALA A 175 7.58 4.46 -20.25
C ALA A 175 6.21 4.34 -20.95
N GLU A 176 5.31 3.48 -20.45
CA GLU A 176 3.93 3.32 -20.94
C GLU A 176 2.97 4.35 -20.32
N ASN A 177 3.35 5.02 -19.22
CA ASN A 177 2.52 6.00 -18.53
C ASN A 177 2.38 7.30 -19.37
N PRO A 178 1.15 7.78 -19.63
CA PRO A 178 0.93 9.03 -20.36
C PRO A 178 1.61 10.26 -19.74
N ASP A 179 1.85 10.27 -18.43
CA ASP A 179 2.48 11.36 -17.70
C ASP A 179 4.01 11.36 -17.85
N TYR A 180 4.63 10.23 -18.20
CA TYR A 180 6.07 10.09 -18.30
C TYR A 180 6.71 11.09 -19.28
N ASN A 181 6.02 11.36 -20.39
CA ASN A 181 6.47 12.28 -21.42
C ASN A 181 5.82 13.68 -21.32
N LYS A 182 5.00 13.95 -20.31
CA LYS A 182 4.40 15.28 -20.12
C LYS A 182 5.46 16.27 -19.60
N PRO A 183 5.73 17.38 -20.30
CA PRO A 183 6.71 18.37 -19.86
C PRO A 183 6.42 18.95 -18.47
N GLU A 184 5.15 18.98 -18.04
CA GLU A 184 4.80 19.47 -16.71
C GLU A 184 5.29 18.53 -15.59
N PHE A 185 5.42 17.23 -15.85
CA PHE A 185 5.72 16.21 -14.83
C PHE A 185 7.12 15.60 -14.97
N ASN A 186 7.75 15.71 -16.14
CA ASN A 186 9.03 15.05 -16.42
C ASN A 186 10.25 15.70 -15.75
N SER A 187 10.08 16.83 -15.05
CA SER A 187 11.14 17.44 -14.26
C SER A 187 11.19 16.85 -12.85
N LYS A 188 12.36 16.95 -12.20
CA LYS A 188 12.57 16.46 -10.82
C LYS A 188 11.47 16.88 -9.85
N LEU A 189 11.00 18.13 -9.93
CA LEU A 189 9.95 18.64 -9.05
C LEU A 189 8.55 18.53 -9.65
N GLY A 190 8.43 18.45 -10.98
CA GLY A 190 7.15 18.49 -11.68
C GLY A 190 6.28 19.66 -11.22
N VAL A 191 5.10 19.36 -10.67
CA VAL A 191 4.17 20.37 -10.12
C VAL A 191 4.48 20.82 -8.70
N TYR A 192 5.45 20.20 -8.03
CA TYR A 192 5.76 20.44 -6.62
C TYR A 192 6.84 21.50 -6.41
N LYS A 193 7.04 21.85 -5.14
CA LYS A 193 8.15 22.70 -4.70
C LYS A 193 9.13 21.88 -3.88
N GLU A 194 10.40 22.27 -3.93
CA GLU A 194 11.44 21.68 -3.09
C GLU A 194 11.08 21.85 -1.60
N GLY A 195 11.21 20.77 -0.83
CA GLY A 195 10.90 20.74 0.61
C GLY A 195 9.44 21.10 0.95
N CYS A 196 8.49 20.85 0.06
CA CYS A 196 7.08 21.16 0.33
C CYS A 196 6.42 20.21 1.34
N GLY A 197 7.05 19.07 1.62
CA GLY A 197 6.59 18.07 2.57
C GLY A 197 5.63 17.06 1.95
N LEU A 198 5.70 15.78 2.35
CA LEU A 198 4.90 14.70 1.74
C LEU A 198 3.40 14.93 1.84
N ARG A 199 2.93 15.70 2.84
CA ARG A 199 1.51 16.07 2.96
C ARG A 199 0.96 16.87 1.76
N ASN A 200 1.85 17.50 0.99
CA ASN A 200 1.53 18.29 -0.20
C ASN A 200 1.85 17.54 -1.51
N ILE A 201 2.24 16.26 -1.42
CA ILE A 201 2.53 15.41 -2.56
C ILE A 201 1.32 14.53 -2.85
N ASP A 202 0.93 14.46 -4.12
CA ASP A 202 -0.02 13.45 -4.56
C ASP A 202 0.72 12.13 -4.80
N MET A 203 0.44 11.16 -3.94
CA MET A 203 0.89 9.77 -4.10
C MET A 203 -0.03 9.03 -5.07
N SER A 204 0.49 8.01 -5.76
CA SER A 204 -0.31 6.99 -6.46
C SER A 204 -1.45 6.53 -5.57
N TRP A 205 -2.66 6.46 -6.12
CA TRP A 205 -3.87 6.18 -5.34
C TRP A 205 -3.88 4.73 -4.87
N GLY A 206 -4.27 4.52 -3.61
CA GLY A 206 -4.33 3.19 -3.00
C GLY A 206 -4.86 3.20 -1.57
N HIS A 207 -4.71 2.06 -0.90
CA HIS A 207 -5.18 1.81 0.45
C HIS A 207 -4.58 2.78 1.49
N ASP A 208 -3.28 3.13 1.40
CA ASP A 208 -2.60 4.07 2.31
C ASP A 208 -3.34 5.41 2.48
N GLU A 209 -3.54 6.15 1.38
CA GLU A 209 -4.17 7.48 1.44
C GLU A 209 -5.63 7.37 1.86
N TYR A 210 -6.33 6.34 1.40
CA TYR A 210 -7.74 6.16 1.72
C TYR A 210 -7.96 5.88 3.21
N VAL A 211 -7.19 4.97 3.80
CA VAL A 211 -7.31 4.65 5.23
C VAL A 211 -6.78 5.78 6.11
N TYR A 212 -5.71 6.47 5.71
CA TYR A 212 -5.24 7.67 6.38
C TYR A 212 -6.36 8.71 6.49
N GLN A 213 -7.07 8.99 5.39
CA GLN A 213 -8.14 9.99 5.39
C GLN A 213 -9.34 9.59 6.25
N MET A 214 -9.61 8.28 6.42
CA MET A 214 -10.62 7.81 7.37
C MET A 214 -10.17 7.94 8.82
N MET A 215 -8.90 7.67 9.11
CA MET A 215 -8.39 7.58 10.48
C MET A 215 -7.81 8.90 11.02
N LYS A 216 -7.71 9.95 10.20
CA LYS A 216 -7.05 11.24 10.54
C LYS A 216 -7.56 11.92 11.82
N ASP A 217 -8.81 11.67 12.20
CA ASP A 217 -9.43 12.25 13.40
C ASP A 217 -9.41 11.27 14.60
N HIS A 218 -8.79 10.10 14.45
CA HIS A 218 -8.83 8.98 15.39
C HIS A 218 -7.45 8.49 15.87
N LEU A 219 -6.36 8.83 15.17
CA LEU A 219 -5.00 8.41 15.51
C LEU A 219 -4.07 9.62 15.73
N PRO A 220 -3.00 9.46 16.55
CA PRO A 220 -1.94 10.46 16.61
C PRO A 220 -1.16 10.52 15.29
N GLU A 221 -0.43 11.62 15.11
CA GLU A 221 0.33 11.92 13.89
C GLU A 221 1.28 10.79 13.47
N GLU A 222 1.95 10.15 14.43
CA GLU A 222 2.83 9.03 14.19
C GLU A 222 2.11 7.83 13.56
N GLY A 223 0.92 7.49 14.09
CA GLY A 223 0.03 6.47 13.55
C GLY A 223 -0.42 6.80 12.14
N LEU A 224 -0.82 8.05 11.92
CA LEU A 224 -1.25 8.54 10.62
C LEU A 224 -0.14 8.51 9.57
N TYR A 225 1.10 8.83 9.93
CA TYR A 225 2.25 8.73 9.03
C TYR A 225 2.57 7.28 8.65
N MET A 226 2.45 6.36 9.61
CA MET A 226 2.60 4.93 9.35
C MET A 226 1.53 4.47 8.35
N LEU A 227 0.24 4.78 8.58
CA LEU A 227 -0.84 4.45 7.64
C LEU A 227 -0.59 5.02 6.23
N ARG A 228 -0.24 6.31 6.14
CA ARG A 228 -0.22 7.03 4.87
C ARG A 228 0.97 6.70 3.96
N TYR A 229 2.05 6.17 4.53
CA TYR A 229 3.32 6.02 3.81
C TYR A 229 4.00 4.66 4.03
N HIS A 230 3.31 3.65 4.59
CA HIS A 230 3.89 2.31 4.78
C HIS A 230 4.16 1.58 3.47
N SER A 231 3.44 1.90 2.39
CA SER A 231 3.73 1.38 1.05
C SER A 231 4.76 2.21 0.28
N PHE A 232 5.30 3.29 0.87
CA PHE A 232 6.18 4.23 0.15
C PHE A 232 7.66 3.81 0.16
N TYR A 233 7.94 2.58 -0.29
CA TYR A 233 9.25 1.93 -0.17
C TYR A 233 10.41 2.71 -0.80
N SER A 234 10.17 3.35 -1.93
CA SER A 234 11.20 4.18 -2.57
C SER A 234 11.73 5.30 -1.65
N TRP A 235 10.93 5.76 -0.69
CA TRP A 235 11.39 6.68 0.35
C TRP A 235 11.91 5.96 1.59
N HIS A 236 11.05 5.22 2.31
CA HIS A 236 11.43 4.74 3.65
C HIS A 236 12.47 3.63 3.61
N ARG A 237 12.60 2.91 2.49
CA ARG A 237 13.63 1.90 2.28
C ARG A 237 14.80 2.40 1.44
N GLU A 238 14.52 2.99 0.27
CA GLU A 238 15.57 3.34 -0.71
C GLU A 238 16.15 4.76 -0.52
N GLY A 239 15.49 5.63 0.27
CA GLY A 239 15.97 6.98 0.57
C GLY A 239 15.75 8.01 -0.53
N GLU A 240 14.90 7.70 -1.51
CA GLU A 240 14.56 8.60 -2.61
C GLU A 240 13.61 9.73 -2.18
N TYR A 241 13.37 10.67 -3.09
CA TYR A 241 12.46 11.81 -2.88
C TYR A 241 12.84 12.76 -1.73
N SER A 242 14.08 12.67 -1.22
CA SER A 242 14.59 13.51 -0.13
C SER A 242 14.49 15.03 -0.36
N TYR A 243 14.37 15.44 -1.63
CA TYR A 243 14.19 16.84 -2.06
C TYR A 243 12.73 17.33 -1.95
N LEU A 244 11.75 16.44 -1.81
CA LEU A 244 10.35 16.79 -1.54
C LEU A 244 10.09 16.91 -0.02
N LEU A 245 10.92 16.25 0.79
CA LEU A 245 10.73 16.15 2.24
C LEU A 245 11.03 17.45 2.99
N ASP A 246 10.17 17.82 3.92
CA ASP A 246 10.45 18.83 4.93
C ASP A 246 10.98 18.22 6.24
N ASP A 247 11.14 19.04 7.28
CA ASP A 247 11.67 18.58 8.58
C ASP A 247 10.73 17.60 9.27
N HIS A 248 9.41 17.76 9.11
CA HIS A 248 8.40 16.88 9.70
C HIS A 248 8.49 15.47 9.10
N ASP A 249 8.61 15.36 7.78
CA ASP A 249 8.82 14.06 7.11
C ASP A 249 10.06 13.33 7.63
N ARG A 250 11.16 14.07 7.81
CA ARG A 250 12.43 13.53 8.28
C ARG A 250 12.32 13.01 9.71
N GLU A 251 11.55 13.69 10.55
CA GLU A 251 11.26 13.26 11.92
C GLU A 251 10.34 12.04 11.97
N MET A 252 9.36 11.95 11.05
CA MET A 252 8.37 10.87 10.99
C MET A 252 8.92 9.57 10.38
N LEU A 253 10.00 9.63 9.60
CA LEU A 253 10.60 8.45 8.96
C LEU A 253 10.90 7.31 9.96
N LYS A 254 11.26 7.63 11.20
CA LYS A 254 11.54 6.62 12.24
C LYS A 254 10.31 5.77 12.58
N TRP A 255 9.11 6.34 12.51
CA TRP A 255 7.85 5.64 12.81
C TRP A 255 7.45 4.72 11.66
N VAL A 256 7.55 5.20 10.41
CA VAL A 256 7.32 4.36 9.23
C VAL A 256 8.29 3.18 9.19
N LYS A 257 9.58 3.42 9.49
CA LYS A 257 10.58 2.34 9.62
C LYS A 257 10.34 1.40 10.80
N LEU A 258 9.77 1.89 11.90
CA LEU A 258 9.40 1.06 13.04
C LEU A 258 8.22 0.14 12.69
N PHE A 259 7.25 0.64 11.94
CA PHE A 259 6.07 -0.12 11.54
C PHE A 259 6.34 -1.20 10.50
N ASN A 260 7.16 -0.88 9.50
CA ASN A 260 7.34 -1.70 8.30
C ASN A 260 7.71 -3.18 8.57
N PRO A 261 8.54 -3.53 9.57
CA PRO A 261 8.78 -4.94 9.91
C PRO A 261 7.55 -5.68 10.46
N TYR A 262 6.63 -4.99 11.15
CA TYR A 262 5.40 -5.60 11.67
C TYR A 262 4.42 -5.91 10.54
N ASP A 263 4.27 -5.02 9.57
CA ASP A 263 3.49 -5.26 8.36
C ASP A 263 4.05 -6.46 7.57
N LEU A 264 5.36 -6.45 7.30
CA LEU A 264 5.97 -7.48 6.45
C LEU A 264 6.13 -8.85 7.12
N TYR A 265 6.68 -8.90 8.33
CA TYR A 265 7.24 -10.13 8.90
C TYR A 265 6.42 -10.70 10.07
N SER A 266 5.23 -10.16 10.36
CA SER A 266 4.38 -10.67 11.44
C SER A 266 3.63 -11.95 11.08
N LYS A 267 3.67 -12.39 9.82
CA LYS A 267 3.05 -13.64 9.34
C LYS A 267 3.54 -14.82 10.17
N ASN A 268 2.64 -15.35 11.00
CA ASN A 268 2.96 -16.41 11.95
C ASN A 268 2.29 -17.72 11.53
N PRO A 269 3.01 -18.85 11.44
CA PRO A 269 2.42 -20.16 11.17
C PRO A 269 1.40 -20.59 12.24
N THR A 270 1.42 -19.98 13.44
CA THR A 270 0.37 -20.12 14.44
C THR A 270 -0.43 -18.81 14.52
N PRO A 271 -1.61 -18.72 13.87
CA PRO A 271 -2.39 -17.49 13.82
C PRO A 271 -2.98 -17.12 15.20
N PRO A 272 -3.18 -15.82 15.48
CA PRO A 272 -3.83 -15.36 16.71
C PRO A 272 -5.27 -15.86 16.83
N VAL A 273 -5.66 -16.26 18.04
CA VAL A 273 -7.01 -16.79 18.31
C VAL A 273 -7.96 -15.64 18.63
N TRP A 274 -8.79 -15.24 17.66
CA TRP A 274 -9.69 -14.08 17.79
C TRP A 274 -10.59 -14.13 19.04
N SER A 275 -11.13 -15.30 19.39
CA SER A 275 -12.02 -15.42 20.56
C SER A 275 -11.37 -15.04 21.89
N GLU A 276 -10.04 -15.18 22.01
CA GLU A 276 -9.28 -14.79 23.18
C GLU A 276 -8.91 -13.30 23.18
N LEU A 277 -8.70 -12.75 21.99
CA LEU A 277 -8.25 -11.37 21.78
C LEU A 277 -9.40 -10.37 21.70
N LYS A 278 -10.59 -10.83 21.33
CA LYS A 278 -11.78 -10.03 21.07
C LYS A 278 -12.06 -8.96 22.12
N PRO A 279 -12.04 -9.24 23.45
CA PRO A 279 -12.32 -8.22 24.45
C PRO A 279 -11.36 -7.03 24.42
N TYR A 280 -10.06 -7.27 24.15
CA TYR A 280 -9.07 -6.20 24.06
C TYR A 280 -9.30 -5.34 22.82
N TYR A 281 -9.54 -5.95 21.66
CA TYR A 281 -9.73 -5.22 20.41
C TYR A 281 -11.08 -4.50 20.34
N GLU A 282 -12.14 -5.03 20.96
CA GLU A 282 -13.41 -4.32 21.13
C GLU A 282 -13.26 -3.06 22.00
N ASP A 283 -12.45 -3.11 23.06
CA ASP A 283 -12.14 -1.95 23.90
C ASP A 283 -11.22 -0.94 23.18
N LEU A 284 -10.22 -1.43 22.43
CA LEU A 284 -9.29 -0.61 21.65
C LEU A 284 -9.99 0.27 20.61
N VAL A 285 -11.08 -0.23 20.03
CA VAL A 285 -11.82 0.42 18.93
C VAL A 285 -12.99 1.28 19.44
N ALA A 286 -13.44 1.10 20.68
CA ALA A 286 -14.61 1.77 21.27
C ALA A 286 -14.40 3.27 21.52
#